data_AF-A0A1W5XSE9-F1
#
_entry.id   AF-A0A1W5XSE9-F1
#
_cell.length_a   1.000
_cell.length_b   1.000
_cell.length_c   1.000
_cell.angle_alpha   90.00
_cell.angle_beta   90.00
_cell.angle_gamma   90.00
#
_symmetry.space_group_name_H-M   'P 1'
#
loop_
_entity.id
_entity.type
_entity.pdbx_description
1 polymer ?
#
loop_
_entity_poly.entity_id
_entity_poly.type
_entity_poly.pdbx_seq_one_letter_code
_entity_poly.pdbx_strand_id
1 'polypeptide(L)'
;MLHTKTVWLRAVAPVAVLALALTACGDKKGSAGAQDDKKSNAAADAPKTEKKSADPAGGGELKAGQRGTGKFKEENGKQEITYDVTAEKIHVGTEAEAKKLVSDPKDAKGLVAATAWIKYTNKGGGVVKDMPRVGNESEIYADGRRGGLLIGAAEDGPGCEDTIDIENWKVGQSHTICQTYMIPAGTKSVEVHWAGDGQSGTPFVWKFANAG
;
A
#
# COMPACT_ATOMS: atom_id res chain seq x y z
N MET A 1 -29.78 -10.29 -42.04
CA MET A 1 -30.35 -8.97 -42.36
C MET A 1 -31.73 -8.87 -41.75
N LEU A 2 -31.95 -7.94 -40.80
CA LEU A 2 -33.22 -7.43 -40.24
C LEU A 2 -32.80 -6.55 -39.03
N HIS A 3 -32.30 -5.32 -39.22
CA HIS A 3 -33.06 -4.05 -39.17
C HIS A 3 -34.09 -4.03 -38.03
N THR A 4 -33.84 -3.38 -36.89
CA THR A 4 -34.16 -1.97 -36.53
C THR A 4 -34.36 -1.96 -34.99
N LYS A 5 -34.20 -0.92 -34.15
CA LYS A 5 -34.29 0.54 -34.25
C LYS A 5 -33.53 1.14 -33.05
N THR A 6 -32.78 2.20 -33.31
CA THR A 6 -32.23 3.16 -32.37
C THR A 6 -33.36 3.94 -31.70
N VAL A 7 -33.43 3.96 -30.36
CA VAL A 7 -34.30 4.88 -29.61
C VAL A 7 -33.41 5.88 -28.88
N TRP A 8 -33.41 7.09 -29.43
CA TRP A 8 -32.81 8.30 -28.88
C TRP A 8 -33.86 8.97 -27.99
N LEU A 9 -33.54 9.23 -26.72
CA LEU A 9 -34.32 10.13 -25.88
C LEU A 9 -33.38 11.07 -25.13
N ARG A 10 -33.36 12.32 -25.60
CA ARG A 10 -32.83 13.48 -24.90
C ARG A 10 -33.78 13.84 -23.75
N ALA A 11 -33.26 14.04 -22.54
CA ALA A 11 -33.96 14.78 -21.50
C ALA A 11 -32.96 15.54 -20.60
N VAL A 12 -33.04 16.86 -20.77
CA VAL A 12 -32.60 18.06 -20.05
C VAL A 12 -32.25 17.93 -18.55
N ALA A 13 -31.17 18.62 -18.14
CA ALA A 13 -30.73 18.85 -16.76
C ALA A 13 -31.66 19.81 -15.97
N PRO A 14 -31.49 19.92 -14.63
CA PRO A 14 -30.75 21.10 -14.15
C PRO A 14 -29.77 20.83 -12.99
N VAL A 15 -28.74 21.67 -12.99
CA VAL A 15 -27.71 21.86 -11.97
C VAL A 15 -28.31 22.53 -10.74
N ALA A 16 -28.12 21.96 -9.55
CA ALA A 16 -28.41 22.61 -8.28
C ALA A 16 -27.07 22.92 -7.57
N VAL A 17 -26.72 24.21 -7.54
CA VAL A 17 -25.61 24.76 -6.75
C VAL A 17 -26.18 25.09 -5.36
N LEU A 18 -25.65 24.46 -4.31
CA LEU A 18 -25.95 24.82 -2.92
C LEU A 18 -24.74 25.54 -2.31
N ALA A 19 -25.03 26.76 -1.88
CA ALA A 19 -24.09 27.78 -1.42
C ALA A 19 -23.49 27.47 -0.04
N LEU A 20 -22.26 27.95 0.15
CA LEU A 20 -21.54 28.00 1.42
C LEU A 20 -22.28 28.86 2.45
N ALA A 21 -22.37 28.37 3.69
CA ALA A 21 -22.61 29.20 4.86
C ALA A 21 -21.35 29.19 5.75
N LEU A 22 -20.61 30.31 5.72
CA LEU A 22 -19.59 30.64 6.72
C LEU A 22 -20.31 31.11 7.99
N THR A 23 -20.20 30.36 9.09
CA THR A 23 -20.50 30.90 10.42
C THR A 23 -19.26 31.61 10.96
N ALA A 24 -19.41 32.92 11.04
CA ALA A 24 -18.44 33.88 11.53
C ALA A 24 -18.19 33.80 13.06
N CYS A 25 -17.01 34.30 13.41
CA CYS A 25 -16.56 34.99 14.62
C CYS A 25 -17.47 35.03 15.86
N GLY A 26 -16.89 34.63 16.98
CA GLY A 26 -17.31 35.02 18.32
C GLY A 26 -16.14 35.58 19.11
N ASP A 27 -15.89 36.88 18.97
CA ASP A 27 -15.09 37.68 19.90
C ASP A 27 -15.87 37.91 21.21
N LYS A 28 -15.26 37.68 22.37
CA LYS A 28 -15.64 38.39 23.59
C LYS A 28 -14.45 38.70 24.49
N LYS A 29 -14.35 40.01 24.73
CA LYS A 29 -13.34 40.81 25.41
C LYS A 29 -13.73 41.06 26.87
N GLY A 30 -12.71 41.19 27.72
CA GLY A 30 -12.75 41.87 29.02
C GLY A 30 -12.35 40.96 30.19
N SER A 31 -11.55 41.36 31.18
CA SER A 31 -10.77 42.58 31.40
C SER A 31 -9.78 42.28 32.54
N ALA A 32 -8.60 42.91 32.44
CA ALA A 32 -7.62 43.33 33.45
C ALA A 32 -7.72 42.86 34.92
N GLY A 33 -6.56 42.43 35.43
CA GLY A 33 -6.18 42.42 36.85
C GLY A 33 -4.69 42.07 36.99
N ALA A 34 -3.89 42.96 37.60
CA ALA A 34 -2.43 43.02 37.57
C ALA A 34 -1.71 42.38 38.79
N GLN A 35 -0.40 42.10 38.61
CA GLN A 35 0.72 42.02 39.58
C GLN A 35 0.62 41.02 40.76
N ASP A 36 1.66 40.40 41.30
CA ASP A 36 3.12 40.45 41.14
C ASP A 36 3.76 39.20 41.78
N ASP A 37 5.02 38.96 41.39
CA ASP A 37 6.13 38.39 42.17
C ASP A 37 6.29 36.89 42.54
N LYS A 38 7.49 36.44 42.13
CA LYS A 38 8.47 35.53 42.79
C LYS A 38 8.35 34.00 42.72
N LYS A 39 9.23 33.47 41.83
CA LYS A 39 10.36 32.56 42.14
C LYS A 39 10.02 31.14 42.63
N SER A 40 10.26 30.13 41.78
CA SER A 40 11.34 29.13 41.96
C SER A 40 11.33 28.05 40.88
N ASN A 41 12.55 27.60 40.55
CA ASN A 41 12.97 26.47 39.71
C ASN A 41 12.02 25.26 39.63
N ALA A 42 11.86 24.71 38.42
CA ALA A 42 12.29 23.34 38.11
C ALA A 42 12.10 23.08 36.61
N ALA A 43 13.21 22.72 35.95
CA ALA A 43 13.18 22.10 34.63
C ALA A 43 12.38 20.80 34.72
N ALA A 44 11.33 20.70 33.91
CA ALA A 44 10.70 19.44 33.57
C ALA A 44 10.70 19.36 32.04
N ASP A 45 11.70 18.66 31.52
CA ASP A 45 11.70 18.12 30.16
C ASP A 45 10.42 17.31 29.96
N ALA A 46 9.41 17.95 29.36
CA ALA A 46 8.26 17.24 28.83
C ALA A 46 8.76 16.41 27.63
N PRO A 47 8.49 15.08 27.59
CA PRO A 47 8.89 14.27 26.47
C PRO A 47 8.18 14.82 25.22
N LYS A 48 8.98 15.23 24.24
CA LYS A 48 8.51 15.54 22.88
C LYS A 48 7.68 14.35 22.43
N THR A 49 6.37 14.52 22.44
CA THR A 49 5.46 13.58 21.79
C THR A 49 5.82 13.64 20.32
N GLU A 50 6.55 12.63 19.85
CA GLU A 50 6.79 12.43 18.44
C GLU A 50 5.43 12.52 17.76
N LYS A 51 5.31 13.50 16.86
CA LYS A 51 4.17 13.59 15.94
C LYS A 51 4.15 12.27 15.20
N LYS A 52 3.31 11.34 15.66
CA LYS A 52 2.92 10.15 14.90
C LYS A 52 2.31 10.72 13.62
N SER A 53 3.13 10.79 12.59
CA SER A 53 2.70 11.24 11.27
C SER A 53 1.56 10.31 10.90
N ALA A 54 0.38 10.87 10.69
CA ALA A 54 -0.74 10.10 10.20
C ALA A 54 -0.29 9.43 8.90
N ASP A 55 -0.42 8.11 8.83
CA ASP A 55 -0.09 7.36 7.63
C ASP A 55 -1.00 7.88 6.49
N PRO A 56 -0.45 8.12 5.29
CA PRO A 56 -1.25 8.61 4.17
C PRO A 56 -2.37 7.60 3.87
N ALA A 57 -3.61 8.07 4.00
CA ALA A 57 -4.79 7.34 3.56
C ALA A 57 -5.05 7.69 2.08
N GLY A 58 -5.13 6.67 1.23
CA GLY A 58 -5.16 6.83 -0.23
C GLY A 58 -3.76 6.76 -0.84
N GLY A 59 -3.66 6.18 -2.04
CA GLY A 59 -2.39 5.84 -2.67
C GLY A 59 -1.47 7.01 -2.98
N GLY A 60 -0.35 6.70 -3.63
CA GLY A 60 0.68 7.67 -3.98
C GLY A 60 2.09 7.16 -3.70
N GLU A 61 3.07 8.01 -3.97
CA GLU A 61 4.48 7.67 -3.81
C GLU A 61 4.87 7.60 -2.32
N LEU A 62 5.58 6.55 -1.96
CA LEU A 62 6.11 6.26 -0.63
C LEU A 62 7.60 5.94 -0.73
N LYS A 63 8.35 6.27 0.33
CA LYS A 63 9.73 5.79 0.47
C LYS A 63 9.73 4.32 0.89
N ALA A 64 10.75 3.56 0.51
CA ALA A 64 10.96 2.21 1.04
C ALA A 64 10.79 2.17 2.58
N GLY A 65 10.03 1.20 3.08
CA GLY A 65 9.72 1.05 4.51
C GLY A 65 8.69 2.04 5.07
N GLN A 66 8.23 3.02 4.30
CA GLN A 66 7.12 3.89 4.70
C GLN A 66 5.80 3.13 4.58
N ARG A 67 4.89 3.35 5.53
CA ARG A 67 3.58 2.69 5.55
C ARG A 67 2.56 3.45 4.70
N GLY A 68 1.72 2.70 4.00
CA GLY A 68 0.44 3.17 3.45
C GLY A 68 -0.72 2.42 4.11
N THR A 69 -1.89 3.04 4.23
CA THR A 69 -3.09 2.39 4.76
C THR A 69 -4.17 2.31 3.68
N GLY A 70 -4.62 1.10 3.37
CA GLY A 70 -5.68 0.89 2.39
C GLY A 70 -6.57 -0.28 2.73
N LYS A 71 -7.55 -0.54 1.87
CA LYS A 71 -8.53 -1.60 2.06
C LYS A 71 -8.36 -2.67 1.00
N PHE A 72 -8.69 -3.90 1.34
CA PHE A 72 -8.74 -5.02 0.41
C PHE A 72 -9.88 -5.96 0.75
N LYS A 73 -10.41 -6.61 -0.29
CA LYS A 73 -11.58 -7.47 -0.25
C LYS A 73 -11.17 -8.94 -0.16
N GLU A 74 -11.02 -9.43 1.07
CA GLU A 74 -10.70 -10.82 1.38
C GLU A 74 -11.90 -11.76 1.19
N GLU A 75 -11.65 -13.08 1.28
CA GLU A 75 -12.67 -14.14 1.23
C GLU A 75 -13.54 -14.11 -0.05
N ASN A 76 -12.92 -13.87 -1.21
CA ASN A 76 -13.58 -13.63 -2.50
C ASN A 76 -14.51 -12.40 -2.48
N GLY A 77 -14.07 -11.34 -1.79
CA GLY A 77 -14.78 -10.06 -1.69
C GLY A 77 -15.95 -10.04 -0.73
N LYS A 78 -16.09 -11.05 0.14
CA LYS A 78 -17.11 -11.09 1.18
C LYS A 78 -16.76 -10.20 2.37
N GLN A 79 -15.48 -9.93 2.60
CA GLN A 79 -15.02 -9.19 3.76
C GLN A 79 -14.02 -8.12 3.36
N GLU A 80 -14.33 -6.86 3.70
CA GLU A 80 -13.41 -5.74 3.50
C GLU A 80 -12.52 -5.60 4.74
N ILE A 81 -11.21 -5.76 4.55
CA ILE A 81 -10.20 -5.61 5.59
C ILE A 81 -9.39 -4.35 5.33
N THR A 82 -9.12 -3.59 6.38
CA THR A 82 -8.18 -2.47 6.33
C THR A 82 -6.79 -2.96 6.67
N TYR A 83 -5.82 -2.70 5.82
CA TYR A 83 -4.42 -3.04 6.02
C TYR A 83 -3.55 -1.80 6.14
N ASP A 84 -2.60 -1.85 7.06
CA ASP A 84 -1.37 -1.11 6.92
C ASP A 84 -0.41 -1.96 6.09
N VAL A 85 0.13 -1.39 5.02
CA VAL A 85 1.00 -2.06 4.04
C VAL A 85 2.33 -1.33 3.98
N THR A 86 3.42 -2.08 3.98
CA THR A 86 4.78 -1.55 3.90
C THR A 86 5.64 -2.47 3.04
N ALA A 87 6.15 -1.97 1.90
CA ALA A 87 7.23 -2.66 1.19
C ALA A 87 8.55 -2.34 1.90
N GLU A 88 9.08 -3.32 2.65
CA GLU A 88 10.23 -3.14 3.54
C GLU A 88 11.56 -3.26 2.80
N LYS A 89 11.66 -4.26 1.92
CA LYS A 89 12.88 -4.58 1.17
C LYS A 89 12.52 -5.11 -0.20
N ILE A 90 13.43 -4.90 -1.15
CA ILE A 90 13.47 -5.65 -2.41
C ILE A 90 14.87 -6.21 -2.60
N HIS A 91 14.96 -7.40 -3.19
CA HIS A 91 16.21 -8.00 -3.62
C HIS A 91 16.10 -8.37 -5.09
N VAL A 92 17.01 -7.84 -5.90
CA VAL A 92 17.18 -8.24 -7.29
C VAL A 92 18.38 -9.18 -7.36
N GLY A 93 18.11 -10.41 -7.76
CA GLY A 93 19.12 -11.43 -7.92
C GLY A 93 19.91 -11.29 -9.23
N THR A 94 20.64 -12.34 -9.54
CA THR A 94 21.45 -12.48 -10.75
C THR A 94 20.73 -13.30 -11.82
N GLU A 95 21.20 -13.21 -13.07
CA GLU A 95 20.67 -14.05 -14.14
C GLU A 95 20.89 -15.55 -13.88
N ALA A 96 21.97 -15.89 -13.16
CA ALA A 96 22.28 -17.27 -12.81
C ALA A 96 21.29 -17.86 -11.79
N GLU A 97 20.83 -17.03 -10.84
CA GLU A 97 19.78 -17.41 -9.90
C GLU A 97 18.44 -17.52 -10.60
N ALA A 98 18.09 -16.55 -11.46
CA ALA A 98 16.86 -16.56 -12.23
C ALA A 98 16.68 -17.84 -13.07
N LYS A 99 17.76 -18.34 -13.68
CA LYS A 99 17.76 -19.61 -14.43
C LYS A 99 17.42 -20.85 -13.59
N LYS A 100 17.64 -20.80 -12.27
CA LYS A 100 17.31 -21.91 -11.35
C LYS A 100 15.85 -21.88 -10.91
N LEU A 101 15.14 -20.78 -11.13
CA LEU A 101 13.76 -20.58 -10.69
C LEU A 101 12.73 -20.94 -11.78
N VAL A 102 13.18 -21.20 -13.01
CA VAL A 102 12.33 -21.55 -14.15
C VAL A 102 12.62 -22.98 -14.61
N SER A 103 11.62 -23.64 -15.21
CA SER A 103 11.77 -25.01 -15.71
C SER A 103 12.70 -25.10 -16.93
N ASP A 104 12.62 -24.16 -17.88
CA ASP A 104 13.60 -24.01 -18.96
C ASP A 104 14.48 -22.76 -18.70
N PRO A 105 15.78 -22.91 -18.44
CA PRO A 105 16.70 -21.78 -18.23
C PRO A 105 16.72 -20.74 -19.36
N LYS A 106 16.28 -21.09 -20.57
CA LYS A 106 16.17 -20.13 -21.69
C LYS A 106 15.08 -19.09 -21.47
N ASP A 107 14.04 -19.41 -20.70
CA ASP A 107 12.94 -18.50 -20.38
C ASP A 107 13.40 -17.37 -19.45
N ALA A 108 14.49 -17.58 -18.70
CA ALA A 108 15.13 -16.57 -17.87
C ALA A 108 16.23 -15.76 -18.58
N LYS A 109 16.40 -15.90 -19.91
CA LYS A 109 17.46 -15.21 -20.65
C LYS A 109 17.28 -13.69 -20.59
N GLY A 110 18.29 -12.99 -20.06
CA GLY A 110 18.27 -11.52 -19.93
C GLY A 110 17.34 -11.03 -18.81
N LEU A 111 16.91 -11.92 -17.93
CA LEU A 111 16.02 -11.62 -16.81
C LEU A 111 16.71 -11.94 -15.49
N VAL A 112 16.29 -11.20 -14.46
CA VAL A 112 16.65 -11.42 -13.06
C VAL A 112 15.37 -11.50 -12.23
N ALA A 113 15.41 -12.26 -11.13
CA ALA A 113 14.29 -12.32 -10.20
C ALA A 113 14.39 -11.16 -9.20
N ALA A 114 13.30 -10.43 -9.03
CA ALA A 114 13.13 -9.41 -8.01
C ALA A 114 12.12 -9.92 -6.99
N THR A 115 12.52 -10.05 -5.73
CA THR A 115 11.64 -10.44 -4.62
C THR A 115 11.40 -9.26 -3.70
N ALA A 116 10.14 -8.91 -3.45
CA ALA A 116 9.75 -7.87 -2.50
C ALA A 116 9.24 -8.49 -1.20
N TRP A 117 9.69 -7.98 -0.06
CA TRP A 117 9.17 -8.30 1.27
C TRP A 117 8.16 -7.23 1.65
N ILE A 118 6.90 -7.61 1.74
CA ILE A 118 5.83 -6.68 2.00
C ILE A 118 5.13 -7.10 3.28
N LYS A 119 5.21 -6.22 4.27
CA LYS A 119 4.54 -6.40 5.55
C LYS A 119 3.15 -5.83 5.48
N TYR A 120 2.20 -6.66 5.85
CA TYR A 120 0.79 -6.32 5.95
C TYR A 120 0.39 -6.42 7.42
N THR A 121 -0.43 -5.50 7.90
CA THR A 121 -1.00 -5.55 9.25
C THR A 121 -2.49 -5.36 9.16
N ASN A 122 -3.28 -6.31 9.67
CA ASN A 122 -4.72 -6.17 9.75
C ASN A 122 -5.07 -5.07 10.77
N LYS A 123 -5.74 -4.00 10.34
CA LYS A 123 -6.12 -2.85 11.18
C LYS A 123 -7.59 -2.82 11.55
N GLY A 124 -8.41 -3.65 10.94
CA GLY A 124 -9.85 -3.64 11.13
C GLY A 124 -10.59 -4.27 9.95
N GLY A 125 -11.90 -4.44 10.11
CA GLY A 125 -12.76 -5.10 9.13
C GLY A 125 -13.06 -6.56 9.46
N GLY A 126 -12.33 -7.16 10.40
CA GLY A 126 -12.61 -8.51 10.90
C GLY A 126 -11.37 -9.39 11.03
N VAL A 127 -11.59 -10.70 11.06
CA VAL A 127 -10.56 -11.74 11.04
C VAL A 127 -10.54 -12.33 9.65
N VAL A 128 -9.38 -12.40 9.00
CA VAL A 128 -9.22 -13.16 7.74
C VAL A 128 -9.17 -14.63 8.11
N LYS A 129 -10.20 -15.40 7.76
CA LYS A 129 -10.33 -16.78 8.26
C LYS A 129 -9.38 -17.75 7.58
N ASP A 130 -9.24 -17.61 6.27
CA ASP A 130 -8.49 -18.51 5.39
C ASP A 130 -7.28 -17.78 4.77
N MET A 131 -6.56 -18.48 3.89
CA MET A 131 -5.42 -17.98 3.12
C MET A 131 -5.66 -16.55 2.57
N PRO A 132 -4.90 -15.53 3.05
CA PRO A 132 -5.07 -14.15 2.65
C PRO A 132 -4.69 -13.94 1.20
N ARG A 133 -5.39 -13.05 0.51
CA ARG A 133 -5.14 -12.72 -0.90
C ARG A 133 -4.62 -11.31 -1.11
N VAL A 134 -4.49 -10.53 -0.04
CA VAL A 134 -3.99 -9.15 -0.10
C VAL A 134 -2.64 -8.99 -0.82
N GLY A 135 -1.79 -10.03 -0.77
CA GLY A 135 -0.50 -10.06 -1.47
C GLY A 135 -0.62 -10.04 -3.00
N ASN A 136 -1.75 -10.51 -3.55
CA ASN A 136 -1.96 -10.57 -5.00
C ASN A 136 -2.13 -9.20 -5.65
N GLU A 137 -2.43 -8.17 -4.85
CA GLU A 137 -2.51 -6.78 -5.30
C GLU A 137 -1.14 -6.09 -5.32
N SER A 138 -0.07 -6.83 -4.99
CA SER A 138 1.29 -6.32 -5.09
C SER A 138 1.98 -6.70 -6.38
N GLU A 139 2.59 -5.69 -6.99
CA GLU A 139 3.24 -5.82 -8.28
C GLU A 139 4.63 -5.17 -8.24
N ILE A 140 5.58 -5.75 -8.97
CA ILE A 140 6.93 -5.20 -9.09
C ILE A 140 7.08 -4.61 -10.49
N TYR A 141 7.50 -3.35 -10.53
CA TYR A 141 7.80 -2.60 -11.74
C TYR A 141 9.30 -2.34 -11.83
N ALA A 142 9.86 -2.44 -13.03
CA ALA A 142 11.24 -2.08 -13.30
C ALA A 142 11.30 -1.14 -14.50
N ASP A 143 11.95 0.02 -14.33
CA ASP A 143 12.02 1.09 -15.33
C ASP A 143 10.64 1.47 -15.91
N GLY A 144 9.61 1.51 -15.05
CA GLY A 144 8.24 1.84 -15.41
C GLY A 144 7.44 0.73 -16.10
N ARG A 145 7.99 -0.49 -16.17
CA ARG A 145 7.32 -1.66 -16.75
C ARG A 145 7.07 -2.73 -15.70
N ARG A 146 5.84 -3.24 -15.64
CA ARG A 146 5.49 -4.37 -14.77
C ARG A 146 6.33 -5.60 -15.16
N GLY A 147 6.93 -6.26 -14.18
CA GLY A 147 7.59 -7.54 -14.37
C GLY A 147 6.62 -8.67 -14.69
N GLY A 148 7.15 -9.83 -15.05
CA GLY A 148 6.37 -11.06 -15.13
C GLY A 148 6.27 -11.72 -13.75
N LEU A 149 5.07 -11.91 -13.21
CA LEU A 149 4.88 -12.65 -11.96
C LEU A 149 5.45 -14.07 -12.11
N LEU A 150 6.30 -14.48 -11.18
CA LEU A 150 6.87 -15.83 -11.15
C LEU A 150 6.06 -16.71 -10.19
N ILE A 151 5.03 -17.36 -10.74
CA ILE A 151 4.18 -18.27 -9.97
C ILE A 151 5.00 -19.49 -9.53
N GLY A 152 4.93 -19.83 -8.25
CA GLY A 152 5.66 -20.97 -7.68
C GLY A 152 7.14 -20.70 -7.42
N ALA A 153 7.58 -19.43 -7.44
CA ALA A 153 8.81 -19.05 -6.74
C ALA A 153 8.69 -19.44 -5.25
N ALA A 154 9.82 -19.64 -4.57
CA ALA A 154 9.80 -19.87 -3.13
C ALA A 154 9.25 -18.62 -2.41
N GLU A 155 7.95 -18.63 -2.13
CA GLU A 155 7.26 -17.58 -1.37
C GLU A 155 7.55 -17.70 0.14
N ASP A 156 8.21 -18.78 0.57
CA ASP A 156 8.63 -19.13 1.94
C ASP A 156 10.14 -18.92 2.19
N GLY A 157 10.80 -18.14 1.33
CA GLY A 157 12.21 -17.75 1.53
C GLY A 157 12.44 -17.05 2.87
N PRO A 158 13.70 -16.89 3.33
CA PRO A 158 13.98 -16.31 4.64
C PRO A 158 13.25 -14.98 4.90
N GLY A 159 12.38 -14.97 5.91
CA GLY A 159 11.59 -13.80 6.30
C GLY A 159 10.28 -13.60 5.51
N CYS A 160 9.89 -14.56 4.68
CA CYS A 160 8.60 -14.62 4.00
C CYS A 160 7.73 -15.71 4.62
N GLU A 161 6.42 -15.46 4.69
CA GLU A 161 5.43 -16.42 5.17
C GLU A 161 4.61 -16.94 3.98
N ASP A 162 4.40 -18.26 3.93
CA ASP A 162 3.49 -18.86 2.96
C ASP A 162 2.05 -18.48 3.31
N THR A 163 1.33 -17.93 2.34
CA THR A 163 -0.06 -17.53 2.54
C THR A 163 -0.96 -18.70 2.93
N ILE A 164 -0.64 -19.92 2.51
CA ILE A 164 -1.39 -21.14 2.87
C ILE A 164 -1.36 -21.38 4.38
N ASP A 165 -0.29 -20.98 5.05
CA ASP A 165 -0.10 -21.16 6.50
C ASP A 165 -0.68 -20.00 7.33
N ILE A 166 -1.14 -18.92 6.68
CA ILE A 166 -1.75 -17.77 7.35
C ILE A 166 -3.26 -17.98 7.42
N GLU A 167 -3.74 -18.36 8.60
CA GLU A 167 -5.16 -18.50 8.90
C GLU A 167 -5.56 -17.69 10.14
N ASN A 168 -6.85 -17.38 10.25
CA ASN A 168 -7.43 -16.68 11.41
C ASN A 168 -6.67 -15.39 11.77
N TRP A 169 -6.25 -14.62 10.78
CA TRP A 169 -5.47 -13.40 10.94
C TRP A 169 -6.33 -12.27 11.55
N LYS A 170 -6.07 -11.99 12.83
CA LYS A 170 -6.78 -11.02 13.67
C LYS A 170 -6.26 -9.60 13.50
N VAL A 171 -7.11 -8.66 13.87
CA VAL A 171 -6.75 -7.23 14.00
C VAL A 171 -5.53 -7.07 14.92
N GLY A 172 -4.56 -6.29 14.45
CA GLY A 172 -3.30 -6.00 15.13
C GLY A 172 -2.15 -6.96 14.79
N GLN A 173 -2.42 -8.12 14.20
CA GLN A 173 -1.37 -9.03 13.75
C GLN A 173 -0.80 -8.58 12.40
N SER A 174 0.46 -8.91 12.17
CA SER A 174 1.17 -8.65 10.93
C SER A 174 1.71 -9.93 10.34
N HIS A 175 1.73 -10.00 9.02
CA HIS A 175 2.43 -11.04 8.27
C HIS A 175 3.25 -10.41 7.15
N THR A 176 4.38 -11.03 6.82
CA THR A 176 5.23 -10.63 5.70
C THR A 176 5.03 -11.61 4.56
N ILE A 177 4.39 -11.13 3.51
CA ILE A 177 4.13 -11.91 2.30
C ILE A 177 5.08 -11.41 1.22
N CYS A 178 5.80 -12.34 0.61
CA CYS A 178 6.75 -12.02 -0.45
C CYS A 178 6.12 -12.18 -1.83
N GLN A 179 6.58 -11.37 -2.77
CA GLN A 179 6.19 -11.47 -4.18
C GLN A 179 7.45 -11.46 -5.04
N THR A 180 7.55 -12.39 -5.97
CA THR A 180 8.70 -12.52 -6.88
C THR A 180 8.28 -12.32 -8.32
N TYR A 181 8.98 -11.41 -9.01
CA TYR A 181 8.74 -11.08 -10.41
C TYR A 181 10.05 -11.21 -11.20
N MET A 182 9.95 -11.65 -12.45
CA MET A 182 11.03 -11.59 -13.42
C MET A 182 11.06 -10.21 -14.06
N ILE A 183 12.19 -9.53 -13.97
CA ILE A 183 12.42 -8.21 -14.55
C ILE A 183 13.66 -8.25 -15.47
N PRO A 184 13.81 -7.31 -16.43
CA PRO A 184 15.00 -7.25 -17.26
C PRO A 184 16.27 -7.09 -16.43
N ALA A 185 17.36 -7.74 -16.83
CA ALA A 185 18.66 -7.51 -16.21
C ALA A 185 19.13 -6.07 -16.43
N GLY A 186 19.78 -5.49 -15.43
CA GLY A 186 20.41 -4.17 -15.54
C GLY A 186 19.46 -2.97 -15.44
N THR A 187 18.22 -3.19 -14.99
CA THR A 187 17.23 -2.14 -14.71
C THR A 187 17.76 -1.07 -13.76
N LYS A 188 17.29 0.18 -13.91
CA LYS A 188 17.81 1.34 -13.16
C LYS A 188 16.91 1.75 -12.00
N SER A 189 15.61 1.53 -12.12
CA SER A 189 14.65 1.72 -11.04
C SER A 189 13.83 0.46 -10.82
N VAL A 190 13.50 0.21 -9.56
CA VAL A 190 12.54 -0.82 -9.17
C VAL A 190 11.53 -0.20 -8.21
N GLU A 191 10.27 -0.53 -8.43
CA GLU A 191 9.14 -0.05 -7.65
C GLU A 191 8.27 -1.23 -7.23
N VAL A 192 7.73 -1.15 -6.01
CA VAL A 192 6.67 -2.04 -5.55
C VAL A 192 5.38 -1.24 -5.54
N HIS A 193 4.35 -1.78 -6.17
CA HIS A 193 3.03 -1.16 -6.26
C HIS A 193 2.06 -2.00 -5.44
N TRP A 194 1.11 -1.37 -4.74
CA TRP A 194 -0.03 -2.05 -4.13
C TRP A 194 -1.31 -1.24 -4.33
N ALA A 195 -2.33 -1.85 -4.93
CA ALA A 195 -3.57 -1.16 -5.32
C ALA A 195 -4.76 -1.38 -4.36
N GLY A 196 -4.75 -2.44 -3.55
CA GLY A 196 -5.88 -2.75 -2.65
C GLY A 196 -7.18 -3.09 -3.42
N ASP A 197 -8.34 -2.66 -2.92
CA ASP A 197 -9.68 -3.06 -3.41
C ASP A 197 -10.12 -2.49 -4.78
N GLY A 198 -9.23 -1.87 -5.54
CA GLY A 198 -9.55 -1.53 -6.93
C GLY A 198 -8.40 -0.96 -7.74
N GLN A 199 -8.14 -1.59 -8.89
CA GLN A 199 -7.26 -1.12 -9.97
C GLN A 199 -7.61 0.29 -10.52
N SER A 200 -8.72 0.89 -10.07
CA SER A 200 -9.13 2.27 -10.37
C SER A 200 -8.61 3.30 -9.37
N GLY A 201 -8.06 2.88 -8.23
CA GLY A 201 -7.40 3.75 -7.26
C GLY A 201 -5.94 4.01 -7.64
N THR A 202 -5.39 5.13 -7.20
CA THR A 202 -3.94 5.35 -7.26
C THR A 202 -3.28 4.30 -6.36
N PRO A 203 -2.31 3.51 -6.85
CA PRO A 203 -1.60 2.54 -6.01
C PRO A 203 -0.67 3.26 -5.03
N PHE A 204 -0.35 2.61 -3.91
CA PHE A 204 0.87 2.95 -3.17
C PHE A 204 2.07 2.52 -3.99
N VAL A 205 3.05 3.39 -4.14
CA VAL A 205 4.26 3.15 -4.96
C VAL A 205 5.49 3.36 -4.11
N TRP A 206 6.16 2.27 -3.74
CA TRP A 206 7.45 2.32 -3.04
C TRP A 206 8.59 2.28 -4.04
N LYS A 207 9.45 3.32 -4.04
CA LYS A 207 10.63 3.39 -4.90
C LYS A 207 11.88 2.91 -4.17
N PHE A 208 12.65 2.05 -4.83
CA PHE A 208 13.92 1.53 -4.31
C PHE A 208 15.08 2.02 -5.19
N ALA A 209 15.89 2.91 -4.63
CA ALA A 209 17.15 3.34 -5.23
C ALA A 209 18.22 2.28 -4.87
N ASN A 210 18.63 1.48 -5.85
CA ASN A 210 19.57 0.35 -5.72
C ASN A 210 18.91 -0.92 -5.15
N ALA A 211 18.32 -1.71 -6.03
CA ALA A 211 17.73 -2.99 -5.70
C ALA A 211 18.70 -4.18 -5.88
N GLY A 212 19.98 -3.91 -6.20
CA GLY A 212 21.05 -4.90 -6.41
C GLY A 212 22.02 -4.99 -5.25
#